data_AF-A0A182YEU7-F1
#
_entry.id   AF-A0A182YEU7-F1
#
_cell.length_a   1.000
_cell.length_b   1.000
_cell.length_c   1.000
_cell.angle_alpha   90.00
_cell.angle_beta   90.00
_cell.angle_gamma   90.00
#
_symmetry.space_group_name_H-M   'P 1'
#
loop_
_entity.id
_entity.type
_entity.pdbx_description
1 polymer ?
#
loop_
_entity_poly.entity_id
_entity_poly.type
_entity_poly.pdbx_seq_one_letter_code
_entity_poly.pdbx_strand_id
1 'polypeptide(L)'
;MTKKLYRNVFVTVGTTEFEDLVQIVTSAAVLKQLTALGCETLTVQFGRGKDPNVKQAQSLTNIRLSAYGLKSSIGDDIATADLVISHAGAGSCIEVLEAGKPLIVVVNETLMNNHQTELAERLSKDKNLFYCTPNTLRETLAACDLNQLEKLAPGALDRITKMSDIAKHLCGTDDCKKSATLQCPVCLKMGIQGSYFCSQDCFKGSWKEHKIIHLLAKGKETNAYNPWPYYTFTGKLRPFEQTPRRPVPASIPRPDYADHKEGRSKSEEALRGNNTIKILDDEEIEGMRVACKLGREVLDEAARVCGVGVTTDEIDRAVHEACIERECYPSPMNYYNFPKSCCTSVNEVICHGIPDLRPLEDGDLCNVDVTVYHRGFHGDLNETFFVGNVKEQHKKLVQVTHEALMKAIGIVKPGERYREIGNVIQKHVHAHGYSVVKSYCGHGIHRLFHTAPNVPHYAKNSAVGVMKPGHCFTIEPMISEGTWRDVSWPDDWTAVTADGMFSAQFEHTLLVTETGCDILTKRRNETGNPHFMDHM
;
A
#
# COMPACT_ATOMS: atom_id res chain seq x y z
N MET A 1 27.76 -37.67 30.59
CA MET A 1 27.37 -36.48 29.81
C MET A 1 28.46 -35.44 29.97
N THR A 2 29.18 -35.12 28.89
CA THR A 2 30.22 -34.09 28.86
C THR A 2 29.57 -32.72 29.08
N LYS A 3 29.94 -32.01 30.16
CA LYS A 3 29.44 -30.66 30.44
C LYS A 3 29.91 -29.74 29.30
N LYS A 4 28.98 -29.24 28.48
CA LYS A 4 29.29 -28.33 27.38
C LYS A 4 29.92 -27.06 27.96
N LEU A 5 31.09 -26.68 27.45
CA LEU A 5 31.82 -25.47 27.87
C LEU A 5 31.43 -24.32 26.94
N TYR A 6 31.04 -23.18 27.50
CA TYR A 6 30.71 -21.98 26.73
C TYR A 6 31.94 -21.08 26.65
N ARG A 7 32.90 -21.44 25.79
CA ARG A 7 34.22 -20.79 25.75
C ARG A 7 34.14 -19.37 25.23
N ASN A 8 33.29 -19.14 24.23
CA ASN A 8 33.09 -17.83 23.63
C ASN A 8 31.69 -17.30 23.98
N VAL A 9 31.63 -16.23 24.77
CA VAL A 9 30.36 -15.58 25.13
C VAL A 9 30.29 -14.21 24.46
N PHE A 10 29.19 -13.95 23.75
CA PHE A 10 28.93 -12.67 23.12
C PHE A 10 27.76 -11.96 23.80
N VAL A 11 27.94 -10.69 24.15
CA VAL A 11 26.91 -9.83 24.73
C VAL A 11 26.59 -8.70 23.77
N THR A 12 25.32 -8.44 23.49
CA THR A 12 24.91 -7.32 22.63
C THR A 12 23.69 -6.58 23.18
N VAL A 13 23.71 -5.25 23.04
CA VAL A 13 22.53 -4.38 23.25
C VAL A 13 21.91 -3.96 21.90
N GLY A 14 22.42 -4.47 20.78
CA GLY A 14 21.99 -4.06 19.44
C GLY A 14 22.22 -2.57 19.19
N THR A 15 21.19 -1.89 18.70
CA THR A 15 21.22 -0.44 18.46
C THR A 15 20.77 0.40 19.66
N THR A 16 20.39 -0.23 20.78
CA THR A 16 19.83 0.48 21.95
C THR A 16 20.91 0.87 22.96
N GLU A 17 20.53 1.69 23.93
CA GLU A 17 21.34 2.03 25.09
C GLU A 17 20.80 1.25 26.30
N PHE A 18 21.56 0.26 26.78
CA PHE A 18 21.19 -0.53 27.95
C PHE A 18 22.40 -0.69 28.88
N GLU A 19 22.72 0.39 29.59
CA GLU A 19 23.89 0.46 30.46
C GLU A 19 23.85 -0.60 31.57
N ASP A 20 22.68 -0.90 32.14
CA ASP A 20 22.56 -1.90 33.21
C ASP A 20 23.00 -3.31 32.77
N LEU A 21 22.68 -3.71 31.53
CA LEU A 21 23.15 -4.97 30.97
C LEU A 21 24.68 -4.97 30.83
N VAL A 22 25.23 -3.89 30.26
CA VAL A 22 26.67 -3.74 30.04
C VAL A 22 27.45 -3.74 31.37
N GLN A 23 26.92 -3.08 32.40
CA GLN A 23 27.51 -3.04 33.73
C GLN A 23 27.41 -4.39 34.45
N ILE A 24 26.27 -5.07 34.36
CA ILE A 24 26.10 -6.32 35.11
C ILE A 24 26.94 -7.46 34.53
N VAL A 25 27.08 -7.56 33.20
CA VAL A 25 27.90 -8.61 32.57
C VAL A 25 29.41 -8.44 32.84
N THR A 26 29.83 -7.21 33.15
CA THR A 26 31.21 -6.88 33.50
C THR A 26 31.45 -6.86 35.02
N SER A 27 30.43 -7.14 35.82
CA SER A 27 30.54 -7.25 37.27
C SER A 27 31.31 -8.50 37.71
N ALA A 28 32.01 -8.42 38.84
CA ALA A 28 32.76 -9.55 39.40
C ALA A 28 31.88 -10.81 39.61
N ALA A 29 30.61 -10.62 39.98
CA ALA A 29 29.68 -11.71 40.26
C ALA A 29 29.33 -12.51 38.99
N VAL A 30 29.03 -11.83 37.88
CA VAL A 30 28.71 -12.49 36.60
C VAL A 30 29.98 -13.05 35.96
N LEU A 31 31.11 -12.34 35.99
CA LEU A 31 32.38 -12.82 35.45
C LEU A 31 32.85 -14.12 36.11
N LYS A 32 32.67 -14.25 37.44
CA LYS A 32 32.94 -15.49 38.17
C LYS A 32 32.03 -16.64 37.73
N GLN A 33 30.76 -16.34 37.47
CA GLN A 33 29.80 -17.35 36.99
C GLN A 33 30.12 -17.80 35.56
N LEU A 34 30.47 -16.87 34.66
CA LEU A 34 30.92 -17.20 33.30
C LEU A 34 32.19 -18.06 33.32
N THR A 35 33.11 -17.79 34.24
CA THR A 35 34.31 -18.62 34.44
C THR A 35 33.93 -20.05 34.85
N ALA A 36 32.94 -20.20 35.74
CA ALA A 36 32.43 -21.52 36.16
C ALA A 36 31.71 -22.28 35.03
N LEU A 37 31.20 -21.57 34.02
CA LEU A 37 30.63 -22.12 32.79
C LEU A 37 31.69 -22.44 31.72
N GLY A 38 32.97 -22.17 31.99
CA GLY A 38 34.09 -22.45 31.09
C GLY A 38 34.36 -21.36 30.05
N CYS A 39 33.93 -20.13 30.30
CA CYS A 39 34.20 -18.99 29.43
C CYS A 39 35.70 -18.65 29.40
N GLU A 40 36.24 -18.49 28.20
CA GLU A 40 37.61 -18.09 27.92
C GLU A 40 37.67 -16.69 27.29
N THR A 41 36.64 -16.31 26.53
CA THR A 41 36.51 -14.99 25.90
C THR A 41 35.10 -14.42 26.06
N LEU A 42 35.01 -13.15 26.44
CA LEU A 42 33.76 -12.39 26.52
C LEU A 42 33.89 -11.13 25.66
N THR A 43 33.01 -11.02 24.65
CA THR A 43 32.94 -9.86 23.75
C THR A 43 31.65 -9.09 24.03
N VAL A 44 31.75 -7.79 24.33
CA VAL A 44 30.61 -6.93 24.66
C VAL A 44 30.40 -5.85 23.61
N GLN A 45 29.30 -5.92 22.89
CA GLN A 45 28.81 -4.86 22.02
C GLN A 45 27.92 -3.93 22.85
N PHE A 46 28.35 -2.68 23.06
CA PHE A 46 27.65 -1.71 23.93
C PHE A 46 26.80 -0.70 23.14
N GLY A 47 26.61 -0.92 21.83
CA GLY A 47 25.71 -0.13 21.00
C GLY A 47 26.10 1.34 20.94
N ARG A 48 25.14 2.21 21.30
CA ARG A 48 25.34 3.67 21.42
C ARG A 48 25.71 4.11 22.84
N GLY A 49 25.76 3.18 23.79
CA GLY A 49 26.06 3.44 25.19
C GLY A 49 27.55 3.69 25.45
N LYS A 50 27.90 3.75 26.73
CA LYS A 50 29.29 3.99 27.17
C LYS A 50 30.12 2.71 27.17
N ASP A 51 31.41 2.85 26.91
CA ASP A 51 32.38 1.76 27.03
C ASP A 51 32.38 1.22 28.49
N PRO A 52 32.25 -0.11 28.71
CA PRO A 52 32.23 -0.73 30.04
C PRO A 52 33.53 -0.60 30.86
N ASN A 53 34.56 0.10 30.35
CA ASN A 53 35.88 0.18 30.96
C ASN A 53 36.50 -1.22 31.12
N VAL A 54 36.73 -1.86 29.98
CA VAL A 54 37.26 -3.23 29.86
C VAL A 54 38.50 -3.46 30.73
N LYS A 55 39.38 -2.46 30.88
CA LYS A 55 40.60 -2.58 31.71
C LYS A 55 40.29 -2.87 33.18
N GLN A 56 39.27 -2.22 33.72
CA GLN A 56 38.84 -2.44 35.10
C GLN A 56 38.21 -3.83 35.25
N ALA A 57 37.30 -4.21 34.37
CA ALA A 57 36.66 -5.52 34.39
C ALA A 57 37.66 -6.68 34.18
N GLN A 58 38.67 -6.47 33.33
CA GLN A 58 39.71 -7.47 33.03
C GLN A 58 40.55 -7.82 34.27
N SER A 59 40.71 -6.91 35.22
CA SER A 59 41.41 -7.19 36.48
C SER A 59 40.67 -8.16 37.41
N LEU A 60 39.38 -8.40 37.16
CA LEU A 60 38.50 -9.21 38.02
C LEU A 60 38.39 -10.67 37.54
N THR A 61 38.97 -11.02 36.38
CA THR A 61 38.78 -12.32 35.75
C THR A 61 39.95 -12.72 34.85
N ASN A 62 40.10 -14.03 34.63
CA ASN A 62 41.04 -14.58 33.64
C ASN A 62 40.41 -14.74 32.24
N ILE A 63 39.12 -14.39 32.08
CA ILE A 63 38.45 -14.35 30.78
C ILE A 63 39.04 -13.20 29.95
N ARG A 64 39.37 -13.42 28.68
CA ARG A 64 39.78 -12.35 27.77
C ARG A 64 38.58 -11.48 27.41
N LEU A 65 38.59 -10.23 27.83
CA LEU A 65 37.51 -9.28 27.60
C LEU A 65 37.81 -8.40 26.39
N SER A 66 36.82 -8.22 25.53
CA SER A 66 36.83 -7.19 24.49
C SER A 66 35.49 -6.46 24.44
N ALA A 67 35.49 -5.19 24.06
CA ALA A 67 34.26 -4.44 23.89
C ALA A 67 34.37 -3.49 22.69
N TYR A 68 33.24 -3.25 22.03
CA TYR A 68 33.14 -2.33 20.91
C TYR A 68 31.74 -1.70 20.83
N GLY A 69 31.63 -0.55 20.15
CA GLY A 69 30.35 0.16 19.97
C GLY A 69 29.46 -0.46 18.90
N LEU A 70 28.83 0.35 18.05
CA LEU A 70 27.99 -0.16 16.96
C LEU A 70 28.84 -0.64 15.76
N LYS A 71 28.49 -1.80 15.18
CA LYS A 71 29.00 -2.30 13.89
C LYS A 71 27.86 -2.45 12.89
N SER A 72 28.19 -2.48 11.60
CA SER A 72 27.22 -2.70 10.51
C SER A 72 26.63 -4.11 10.48
N SER A 73 27.31 -5.09 11.08
CA SER A 73 26.83 -6.46 11.30
C SER A 73 27.49 -7.06 12.53
N ILE A 74 26.76 -7.94 13.22
CA ILE A 74 27.23 -8.75 14.36
C ILE A 74 27.25 -10.25 14.03
N GLY A 75 27.01 -10.62 12.77
CA GLY A 75 26.87 -12.01 12.34
C GLY A 75 28.11 -12.87 12.62
N ASP A 76 29.32 -12.32 12.42
CA ASP A 76 30.58 -13.02 12.73
C ASP A 76 30.76 -13.26 14.24
N ASP A 77 30.34 -12.29 15.06
CA ASP A 77 30.38 -12.40 16.53
C ASP A 77 29.38 -13.46 17.01
N ILE A 78 28.17 -13.54 16.41
CA ILE A 78 27.17 -14.58 16.69
C ILE A 78 27.67 -15.95 16.23
N ALA A 79 28.27 -16.05 15.04
CA ALA A 79 28.75 -17.30 14.47
C ALA A 79 29.85 -17.94 15.33
N THR A 80 30.72 -17.13 15.92
CA THR A 80 31.83 -17.59 16.77
C THR A 80 31.46 -17.79 18.24
N ALA A 81 30.30 -17.29 18.69
CA ALA A 81 29.81 -17.46 20.04
C ALA A 81 29.25 -18.87 20.31
N ASP A 82 29.52 -19.38 21.51
CA ASP A 82 28.91 -20.57 22.10
C ASP A 82 27.63 -20.25 22.89
N LEU A 83 27.53 -19.00 23.38
CA LEU A 83 26.39 -18.44 24.10
C LEU A 83 26.26 -16.95 23.76
N VAL A 84 25.04 -16.52 23.47
CA VAL A 84 24.72 -15.09 23.29
C VAL A 84 23.82 -14.60 24.43
N ILE A 85 24.18 -13.46 25.01
CA ILE A 85 23.36 -12.73 25.98
C ILE A 85 22.94 -11.42 25.33
N SER A 86 21.64 -11.22 25.10
CA SER A 86 21.14 -10.07 24.35
C SER A 86 20.13 -9.27 25.16
N HIS A 87 20.07 -7.96 24.93
CA HIS A 87 18.85 -7.21 25.21
C HIS A 87 17.67 -7.77 24.40
N ALA A 88 16.43 -7.59 24.87
CA ALA A 88 15.18 -8.05 24.23
C ALA A 88 14.83 -7.33 22.90
N GLY A 89 15.82 -6.79 22.18
CA GLY A 89 15.63 -6.19 20.86
C GLY A 89 15.32 -7.26 19.81
N ALA A 90 14.20 -7.11 19.10
CA ALA A 90 13.70 -8.11 18.16
C ALA A 90 14.76 -8.52 17.12
N GLY A 91 15.43 -7.58 16.45
CA GLY A 91 16.41 -7.90 15.41
C GLY A 91 17.57 -8.79 15.88
N SER A 92 18.20 -8.47 17.02
CA SER A 92 19.33 -9.26 17.55
C SER A 92 18.90 -10.63 18.09
N CYS A 93 17.73 -10.72 18.74
CA CYS A 93 17.21 -12.02 19.19
C CYS A 93 16.90 -12.95 17.99
N ILE A 94 16.34 -12.39 16.93
CA ILE A 94 15.98 -13.10 15.69
C ILE A 94 17.23 -13.69 15.03
N GLU A 95 18.26 -12.86 14.81
CA GLU A 95 19.50 -13.26 14.15
C GLU A 95 20.23 -14.39 14.91
N VAL A 96 20.20 -14.35 16.25
CA VAL A 96 20.78 -15.40 17.11
C VAL A 96 20.00 -16.70 17.05
N LEU A 97 18.66 -16.62 17.06
CA LEU A 97 17.78 -17.80 16.98
C LEU A 97 17.88 -18.47 15.61
N GLU A 98 17.98 -17.70 14.53
CA GLU A 98 18.23 -18.20 13.17
C GLU A 98 19.60 -18.88 13.04
N ALA A 99 20.62 -18.34 13.69
CA ALA A 99 21.94 -18.96 13.78
C ALA A 99 21.96 -20.23 14.68
N GLY A 100 20.83 -20.55 15.33
CA GLY A 100 20.67 -21.74 16.18
C GLY A 100 21.56 -21.71 17.43
N LYS A 101 21.89 -20.52 17.93
CA LYS A 101 22.78 -20.32 19.08
C LYS A 101 21.97 -20.26 20.39
N PRO A 102 22.51 -20.79 21.51
CA PRO A 102 21.91 -20.60 22.82
C PRO A 102 21.79 -19.11 23.16
N LEU A 103 20.59 -18.69 23.57
CA LEU A 103 20.25 -17.30 23.82
C LEU A 103 19.71 -17.10 25.25
N ILE A 104 20.27 -16.11 25.94
CA ILE A 104 19.70 -15.54 27.17
C ILE A 104 19.29 -14.10 26.89
N VAL A 105 18.02 -13.78 27.07
CA VAL A 105 17.48 -12.43 26.90
C VAL A 105 17.43 -11.72 28.24
N VAL A 106 18.07 -10.55 28.32
CA VAL A 106 18.02 -9.67 29.50
C VAL A 106 17.03 -8.53 29.23
N VAL A 107 15.94 -8.53 29.99
CA VAL A 107 14.85 -7.58 29.87
C VAL A 107 15.20 -6.32 30.66
N ASN A 108 15.03 -5.15 30.03
CA ASN A 108 15.16 -3.88 30.71
C ASN A 108 13.86 -3.55 31.46
N GLU A 109 13.88 -3.66 32.79
CA GLU A 109 12.71 -3.38 33.65
C GLU A 109 12.29 -1.90 33.66
N THR A 110 13.16 -0.99 33.20
CA THR A 110 12.91 0.46 33.21
C THR A 110 12.31 1.00 31.92
N LEU A 111 12.34 0.24 30.82
CA LEU A 111 11.73 0.63 29.54
C LEU A 111 10.23 0.26 29.51
N MET A 112 9.36 1.27 29.55
CA MET A 112 7.89 1.13 29.48
C MET A 112 7.41 0.76 28.06
N ASN A 113 7.59 -0.50 27.64
CA ASN A 113 6.87 -1.10 26.50
C ASN A 113 6.77 -2.63 26.66
N ASN A 114 5.56 -3.15 26.83
CA ASN A 114 5.28 -4.52 27.28
C ASN A 114 5.49 -5.64 26.22
N HIS A 115 5.81 -5.28 24.98
CA HIS A 115 5.88 -6.23 23.85
C HIS A 115 7.13 -7.12 23.85
N GLN A 116 8.26 -6.60 24.35
CA GLN A 116 9.55 -7.30 24.31
C GLN A 116 9.66 -8.38 25.39
N THR A 117 9.10 -8.12 26.57
CA THR A 117 9.01 -9.11 27.67
C THR A 117 8.06 -10.25 27.29
N GLU A 118 6.92 -9.94 26.68
CA GLU A 118 5.94 -10.95 26.22
C GLU A 118 6.55 -11.90 25.17
N LEU A 119 7.36 -11.36 24.24
CA LEU A 119 8.12 -12.15 23.27
C LEU A 119 9.12 -13.10 23.94
N ALA A 120 9.91 -12.58 24.88
CA ALA A 120 10.90 -13.38 25.62
C ALA A 120 10.24 -14.46 26.50
N GLU A 121 9.14 -14.13 27.16
CA GLU A 121 8.35 -15.09 27.95
C GLU A 121 7.79 -16.23 27.10
N ARG A 122 7.26 -15.91 25.92
CA ARG A 122 6.69 -16.89 25.01
C ARG A 122 7.75 -17.83 24.44
N LEU A 123 8.83 -17.25 23.90
CA LEU A 123 9.96 -18.04 23.38
C LEU A 123 10.64 -18.86 24.48
N SER A 124 10.59 -18.41 25.74
CA SER A 124 11.08 -19.20 26.87
C SER A 124 10.15 -20.36 27.25
N LYS A 125 8.82 -20.17 27.19
CA LYS A 125 7.84 -21.26 27.37
C LYS A 125 8.00 -22.35 26.30
N ASP A 126 8.30 -21.95 25.08
CA ASP A 126 8.56 -22.85 23.95
C ASP A 126 10.01 -23.40 23.97
N LYS A 127 10.74 -23.15 25.06
CA LYS A 127 12.12 -23.60 25.31
C LYS A 127 13.12 -23.16 24.24
N ASN A 128 12.89 -22.05 23.55
CA ASN A 128 13.84 -21.55 22.56
C ASN A 128 14.92 -20.65 23.16
N LEU A 129 14.63 -20.02 24.31
CA LEU A 129 15.59 -19.17 25.05
C LEU A 129 15.33 -19.18 26.57
N PHE A 130 16.28 -18.64 27.34
CA PHE A 130 16.02 -18.20 28.71
C PHE A 130 15.90 -16.69 28.76
N TYR A 131 15.11 -16.15 29.69
CA TYR A 131 15.04 -14.72 29.92
C TYR A 131 15.22 -14.40 31.41
N CYS A 132 15.77 -13.23 31.68
CA CYS A 132 15.98 -12.71 33.02
C CYS A 132 16.03 -11.18 33.00
N THR A 133 16.28 -10.58 34.16
CA THR A 133 16.56 -9.15 34.31
C THR A 133 18.04 -8.97 34.67
N PRO A 134 18.61 -7.74 34.63
CA PRO A 134 19.99 -7.52 35.05
C PRO A 134 20.25 -8.10 36.45
N ASN A 135 19.33 -7.87 37.38
CA ASN A 135 19.45 -8.32 38.78
C ASN A 135 19.42 -9.85 38.95
N THR A 136 18.84 -10.58 38.01
CA THR A 136 18.64 -12.05 38.07
C THR A 136 19.52 -12.83 37.09
N LEU A 137 20.39 -12.14 36.34
CA LEU A 137 21.24 -12.74 35.31
C LEU A 137 22.20 -13.78 35.89
N ARG A 138 22.78 -13.51 37.06
CA ARG A 138 23.72 -14.42 37.73
C ARG A 138 23.05 -15.73 38.11
N GLU A 139 21.88 -15.66 38.73
CA GLU A 139 21.08 -16.81 39.13
C GLU A 139 20.66 -17.62 37.90
N THR A 140 20.26 -16.94 36.84
CA THR A 140 19.88 -17.57 35.57
C THR A 140 21.06 -18.33 34.96
N LEU A 141 22.26 -17.73 34.90
CA LEU A 141 23.48 -18.40 34.43
C LEU A 141 23.92 -19.59 35.31
N ALA A 142 23.52 -19.60 36.59
CA ALA A 142 23.80 -20.72 37.48
C ALA A 142 22.78 -21.86 37.34
N ALA A 143 21.52 -21.54 37.01
CA ALA A 143 20.42 -22.49 36.96
C ALA A 143 20.10 -23.01 35.55
N CYS A 144 20.46 -22.28 34.50
CA CYS A 144 20.06 -22.62 33.13
C CYS A 144 20.79 -23.87 32.62
N ASP A 145 20.03 -24.87 32.19
CA ASP A 145 20.53 -25.96 31.36
C ASP A 145 20.28 -25.62 29.88
N LEU A 146 21.22 -24.90 29.28
CA LEU A 146 21.11 -24.43 27.90
C LEU A 146 21.10 -25.59 26.86
N ASN A 147 21.30 -26.85 27.28
CA ASN A 147 21.14 -28.01 26.41
C ASN A 147 19.67 -28.40 26.21
N GLN A 148 18.76 -27.86 27.01
CA GLN A 148 17.31 -28.10 26.89
C GLN A 148 16.66 -27.14 25.90
N LEU A 149 17.43 -26.25 25.27
CA LEU A 149 16.89 -25.31 24.30
C LEU A 149 16.58 -26.00 22.97
N GLU A 150 15.35 -25.82 22.49
CA GLU A 150 14.88 -26.33 21.22
C GLU A 150 15.14 -25.31 20.10
N LYS A 151 15.57 -25.78 18.92
CA LYS A 151 15.78 -24.92 17.76
C LYS A 151 14.45 -24.39 17.25
N LEU A 152 14.43 -23.12 16.87
CA LEU A 152 13.25 -22.52 16.28
C LEU A 152 12.98 -23.14 14.89
N ALA A 153 11.72 -23.49 14.62
CA ALA A 153 11.33 -24.02 13.31
C ALA A 153 11.39 -22.92 12.22
N PRO A 154 11.78 -23.23 10.97
CA PRO A 154 11.78 -22.26 9.88
C PRO A 154 10.41 -21.59 9.72
N GLY A 155 10.36 -20.26 9.72
CA GLY A 155 9.12 -19.47 9.55
C GLY A 155 8.26 -19.30 10.81
N ALA A 156 8.68 -19.78 12.00
CA ALA A 156 7.94 -19.58 13.24
C ALA A 156 7.95 -18.12 13.73
N LEU A 157 8.98 -17.37 13.37
CA LEU A 157 9.23 -16.00 13.81
C LEU A 157 8.24 -14.98 13.22
N ASP A 158 7.83 -15.18 11.96
CA ASP A 158 6.83 -14.37 11.24
C ASP A 158 5.44 -14.41 11.88
N ARG A 159 5.17 -15.43 12.69
CA ARG A 159 3.90 -15.59 13.44
C ARG A 159 3.93 -14.90 14.80
N ILE A 160 5.11 -14.72 15.40
CA ILE A 160 5.25 -14.27 16.80
C ILE A 160 5.34 -12.75 16.89
N THR A 161 5.93 -12.08 15.89
CA THR A 161 6.01 -10.61 15.81
C THR A 161 4.66 -9.91 15.58
N LYS A 162 3.58 -10.66 15.33
CA LYS A 162 2.22 -10.15 15.10
C LYS A 162 1.28 -10.19 16.33
N MET A 163 1.75 -10.60 17.51
CA MET A 163 0.88 -10.82 18.70
C MET A 163 1.52 -10.42 20.04
N SER A 164 1.66 -9.13 20.36
CA SER A 164 1.87 -8.71 21.75
C SER A 164 1.06 -7.46 22.00
N ASP A 165 0.17 -7.48 22.98
CA ASP A 165 -0.55 -6.34 23.58
C ASP A 165 -1.57 -6.91 24.58
N ILE A 166 -1.20 -7.13 25.85
CA ILE A 166 -2.18 -7.35 26.92
C ILE A 166 -1.87 -6.45 28.11
N ALA A 167 -2.52 -5.28 28.12
CA ALA A 167 -2.64 -4.37 29.25
C ALA A 167 -3.86 -4.72 30.12
N LYS A 168 -3.83 -4.33 31.40
CA LYS A 168 -4.99 -4.31 32.31
C LYS A 168 -6.24 -3.77 31.58
N HIS A 169 -7.32 -4.55 31.57
CA HIS A 169 -8.50 -4.19 30.77
C HIS A 169 -9.21 -2.95 31.31
N LEU A 170 -9.33 -1.94 30.44
CA LEU A 170 -10.07 -0.71 30.69
C LEU A 170 -11.54 -0.90 30.29
N CYS A 171 -12.42 -0.10 30.88
CA CYS A 171 -13.84 -0.10 30.53
C CYS A 171 -14.04 0.31 29.07
N GLY A 172 -14.75 -0.50 28.29
CA GLY A 172 -15.05 -0.25 26.88
C GLY A 172 -16.14 0.79 26.62
N THR A 173 -16.44 1.66 27.59
CA THR A 173 -17.38 2.77 27.42
C THR A 173 -16.59 4.05 27.19
N ASP A 174 -16.93 4.79 26.14
CA ASP A 174 -16.31 6.07 25.83
C ASP A 174 -16.33 6.99 27.07
N ASP A 175 -15.19 7.63 27.33
CA ASP A 175 -14.88 8.45 28.51
C ASP A 175 -14.78 7.72 29.88
N CYS A 176 -14.92 6.39 29.94
CA CYS A 176 -14.77 5.63 31.18
C CYS A 176 -13.36 5.01 31.31
N LYS A 177 -12.45 5.68 32.03
CA LYS A 177 -11.05 5.21 32.24
C LYS A 177 -10.86 4.24 33.41
N LYS A 178 -11.94 3.64 33.90
CA LYS A 178 -11.90 2.75 35.08
C LYS A 178 -11.45 1.34 34.67
N SER A 179 -10.73 0.67 35.58
CA SER A 179 -10.42 -0.75 35.47
C SER A 179 -11.71 -1.56 35.37
N ALA A 180 -11.73 -2.54 34.49
CA ALA A 180 -12.93 -3.30 34.18
C ALA A 180 -12.71 -4.81 34.32
N THR A 181 -13.66 -5.48 34.96
CA THR A 181 -13.63 -6.93 35.20
C THR A 181 -14.90 -7.63 34.74
N LEU A 182 -16.01 -6.89 34.55
CA LEU A 182 -17.27 -7.46 34.07
C LEU A 182 -17.20 -7.64 32.56
N GLN A 183 -17.45 -8.84 32.09
CA GLN A 183 -17.40 -9.18 30.67
C GLN A 183 -18.80 -9.32 30.08
N CYS A 184 -18.96 -8.98 28.81
CA CYS A 184 -20.24 -9.18 28.12
C CYS A 184 -20.55 -10.70 28.03
N PRO A 185 -21.74 -11.16 28.49
CA PRO A 185 -22.11 -12.58 28.42
C PRO A 185 -22.17 -13.13 27.00
N VAL A 186 -22.50 -12.28 26.02
CA VAL A 186 -22.54 -12.67 24.60
C VAL A 186 -21.13 -12.80 24.02
N CYS A 187 -20.22 -11.88 24.32
CA CYS A 187 -18.79 -12.02 23.99
C CYS A 187 -18.19 -13.29 24.58
N LEU A 188 -18.45 -13.57 25.86
CA LEU A 188 -18.00 -14.80 26.53
C LEU A 188 -18.51 -16.06 25.84
N LYS A 189 -19.81 -16.08 25.49
CA LYS A 189 -20.42 -17.20 24.78
C LYS A 189 -19.86 -17.38 23.35
N MET A 190 -19.39 -16.30 22.73
CA MET A 190 -18.82 -16.29 21.38
C MET A 190 -17.28 -16.38 21.35
N GLY A 191 -16.62 -16.51 22.51
CA GLY A 191 -15.15 -16.58 22.60
C GLY A 191 -14.42 -15.26 22.28
N ILE A 192 -15.13 -14.13 22.26
CA ILE A 192 -14.55 -12.81 21.98
C ILE A 192 -13.85 -12.30 23.23
N GLN A 193 -12.54 -12.09 23.13
CA GLN A 193 -11.71 -11.54 24.21
C GLN A 193 -11.57 -10.01 24.07
N GLY A 194 -11.38 -9.30 25.18
CA GLY A 194 -11.15 -7.83 25.18
C GLY A 194 -12.34 -6.94 25.56
N SER A 195 -13.52 -7.52 25.79
CA SER A 195 -14.75 -6.76 26.09
C SER A 195 -15.04 -6.66 27.59
N TYR A 196 -14.60 -5.58 28.23
CA TYR A 196 -14.71 -5.39 29.68
C TYR A 196 -15.43 -4.09 30.05
N PHE A 197 -16.24 -4.12 31.10
CA PHE A 197 -16.97 -2.97 31.65
C PHE A 197 -16.74 -2.86 33.16
N CYS A 198 -16.71 -1.64 33.69
CA CYS A 198 -16.55 -1.43 35.13
C CYS A 198 -17.88 -1.54 35.91
N SER A 199 -19.03 -1.41 35.23
CA SER A 199 -20.36 -1.53 35.82
C SER A 199 -21.43 -1.86 34.78
N GLN A 200 -22.61 -2.29 35.25
CA GLN A 200 -23.75 -2.61 34.38
C GLN A 200 -24.31 -1.37 33.65
N ASP A 201 -24.14 -0.17 34.22
CA ASP A 201 -24.57 1.08 33.60
C ASP A 201 -23.67 1.48 32.43
N CYS A 202 -22.35 1.28 32.58
CA CYS A 202 -21.38 1.46 31.48
C CYS A 202 -21.67 0.47 30.34
N PHE A 203 -21.95 -0.79 30.67
CA PHE A 203 -22.34 -1.81 29.67
C PHE A 203 -23.61 -1.41 28.90
N LYS A 204 -24.65 -0.91 29.59
CA LYS A 204 -25.89 -0.46 28.92
C LYS A 204 -25.68 0.80 28.09
N GLY A 205 -24.87 1.75 28.58
CA GLY A 205 -24.57 3.01 27.89
C GLY A 205 -23.79 2.81 26.59
N SER A 206 -22.91 1.81 26.54
CA SER A 206 -22.10 1.46 25.36
C SER A 206 -22.69 0.35 24.49
N TRP A 207 -23.90 -0.12 24.79
CA TRP A 207 -24.48 -1.31 24.14
C TRP A 207 -24.68 -1.15 22.62
N LYS A 208 -25.00 0.07 22.15
CA LYS A 208 -25.29 0.33 20.73
C LYS A 208 -24.05 0.19 19.86
N GLU A 209 -22.89 0.57 20.37
CA GLU A 209 -21.58 0.49 19.73
C GLU A 209 -20.99 -0.89 19.98
N HIS A 210 -21.10 -1.41 21.20
CA HIS A 210 -20.55 -2.71 21.60
C HIS A 210 -21.18 -3.90 20.84
N LYS A 211 -22.49 -3.85 20.51
CA LYS A 211 -23.14 -4.91 19.73
C LYS A 211 -22.56 -5.09 18.32
N ILE A 212 -21.82 -4.10 17.80
CA ILE A 212 -21.11 -4.20 16.51
C ILE A 212 -20.00 -5.26 16.60
N ILE A 213 -19.33 -5.38 17.74
CA ILE A 213 -18.32 -6.42 18.01
C ILE A 213 -18.94 -7.82 17.91
N HIS A 214 -20.18 -7.99 18.39
CA HIS A 214 -20.91 -9.25 18.22
C HIS A 214 -21.28 -9.52 16.77
N LEU A 215 -21.59 -8.49 15.97
CA LEU A 215 -21.86 -8.67 14.54
C LEU A 215 -20.59 -9.08 13.79
N LEU A 216 -19.43 -8.50 14.15
CA LEU A 216 -18.13 -8.85 13.59
C LEU A 216 -17.68 -10.27 13.97
N ALA A 217 -17.84 -10.66 15.24
CA ALA A 217 -17.46 -11.98 15.74
C ALA A 217 -18.45 -13.10 15.42
N LYS A 218 -19.69 -12.77 15.04
CA LYS A 218 -20.60 -13.70 14.37
C LYS A 218 -20.15 -14.03 12.95
N GLY A 219 -19.00 -13.51 12.52
CA GLY A 219 -18.39 -13.63 11.20
C GLY A 219 -18.96 -14.77 10.37
N LYS A 220 -19.52 -14.42 9.22
CA LYS A 220 -19.17 -15.23 8.05
C LYS A 220 -17.64 -15.21 8.02
N GLU A 221 -17.02 -16.35 8.31
CA GLU A 221 -15.63 -16.56 7.89
C GLU A 221 -15.55 -16.15 6.42
N THR A 222 -14.79 -15.10 6.15
CA THR A 222 -14.28 -14.89 4.81
C THR A 222 -12.80 -14.78 4.99
N ASN A 223 -12.05 -15.65 4.30
CA ASN A 223 -10.62 -15.52 4.03
C ASN A 223 -10.35 -14.25 3.19
N ALA A 224 -10.97 -13.12 3.52
CA ALA A 224 -10.96 -11.92 2.72
C ALA A 224 -9.60 -11.26 2.84
N TYR A 225 -8.90 -11.17 1.70
CA TYR A 225 -7.66 -10.42 1.56
C TYR A 225 -7.87 -8.99 2.07
N ASN A 226 -7.12 -8.60 3.10
CA ASN A 226 -7.14 -7.25 3.67
C ASN A 226 -5.69 -6.81 3.97
N PRO A 227 -5.00 -6.20 2.99
CA PRO A 227 -3.62 -5.78 3.15
C PRO A 227 -3.48 -4.58 4.11
N TRP A 228 -4.58 -3.87 4.42
CA TRP A 228 -4.57 -2.64 5.21
C TRP A 228 -5.59 -2.70 6.36
N PRO A 229 -5.36 -3.52 7.40
CA PRO A 229 -6.32 -3.71 8.50
C PRO A 229 -6.63 -2.44 9.31
N TYR A 230 -5.78 -1.41 9.21
CA TYR A 230 -5.95 -0.13 9.91
C TYR A 230 -6.52 0.98 9.02
N TYR A 231 -6.75 0.71 7.73
CA TYR A 231 -7.34 1.67 6.81
C TYR A 231 -8.88 1.57 6.85
N THR A 232 -9.54 2.71 7.00
CA THR A 232 -11.00 2.79 6.98
C THR A 232 -11.46 3.09 5.56
N PHE A 233 -11.95 2.06 4.87
CA PHE A 233 -12.55 2.21 3.54
C PHE A 233 -13.81 3.09 3.58
N THR A 234 -13.97 3.94 2.57
CA THR A 234 -15.10 4.89 2.47
C THR A 234 -16.39 4.20 2.05
N GLY A 235 -16.29 3.17 1.19
CA GLY A 235 -17.43 2.41 0.68
C GLY A 235 -17.35 0.89 0.94
N LYS A 236 -18.02 0.12 0.09
CA LYS A 236 -18.15 -1.34 0.21
C LYS A 236 -16.99 -2.09 -0.45
N LEU A 237 -16.34 -1.49 -1.44
CA LEU A 237 -15.27 -2.11 -2.19
C LEU A 237 -14.07 -2.38 -1.29
N ARG A 238 -13.37 -3.49 -1.57
CA ARG A 238 -12.14 -3.91 -0.88
C ARG A 238 -11.15 -4.35 -1.96
N PRO A 239 -9.83 -4.18 -1.73
CA PRO A 239 -8.83 -4.74 -2.62
C PRO A 239 -8.87 -6.26 -2.56
N PHE A 240 -8.46 -6.90 -3.65
CA PHE A 240 -8.17 -8.32 -3.76
C PHE A 240 -6.68 -8.54 -4.08
N GLU A 241 -6.23 -9.79 -4.01
CA GLU A 241 -4.88 -10.14 -4.42
C GLU A 241 -4.65 -9.78 -5.89
N GLN A 242 -3.41 -9.40 -6.22
CA GLN A 242 -3.01 -9.06 -7.59
C GLN A 242 -2.16 -10.19 -8.16
N THR A 243 -2.33 -10.49 -9.44
CA THR A 243 -1.37 -11.37 -10.14
C THR A 243 -0.05 -10.62 -10.38
N PRO A 244 1.09 -11.33 -10.54
CA PRO A 244 2.37 -10.72 -10.90
C PRO A 244 2.30 -9.88 -12.17
N ARG A 245 3.18 -8.88 -12.29
CA ARG A 245 3.29 -8.03 -13.49
C ARG A 245 3.52 -8.88 -14.74
N ARG A 246 2.77 -8.59 -15.80
CA ARG A 246 2.86 -9.28 -17.10
C ARG A 246 4.07 -8.80 -17.90
N PRO A 247 4.87 -9.69 -18.52
CA PRO A 247 6.03 -9.29 -19.29
C PRO A 247 5.63 -8.69 -20.63
N VAL A 248 6.33 -7.65 -21.07
CA VAL A 248 6.22 -7.10 -22.43
C VAL A 248 7.39 -7.64 -23.26
N PRO A 249 7.17 -8.18 -24.47
CA PRO A 249 8.26 -8.61 -25.36
C PRO A 249 9.26 -7.48 -25.66
N ALA A 250 10.55 -7.82 -25.73
CA ALA A 250 11.61 -6.84 -25.98
C ALA A 250 11.54 -6.17 -27.37
N SER A 251 10.76 -6.73 -28.30
CA SER A 251 10.52 -6.14 -29.63
C SER A 251 9.58 -4.93 -29.59
N ILE A 252 8.80 -4.76 -28.53
CA ILE A 252 7.87 -3.64 -28.38
C ILE A 252 8.65 -2.39 -27.93
N PRO A 253 8.58 -1.27 -28.67
CA PRO A 253 9.17 0.00 -28.22
C PRO A 253 8.63 0.43 -26.86
N ARG A 254 9.52 0.86 -25.97
CA ARG A 254 9.20 1.18 -24.57
C ARG A 254 9.35 2.68 -24.31
N PRO A 255 8.45 3.31 -23.54
CA PRO A 255 8.67 4.66 -23.05
C PRO A 255 9.83 4.69 -22.03
N ASP A 256 10.38 5.88 -21.76
CA ASP A 256 11.60 6.06 -20.95
C ASP A 256 11.47 5.55 -19.50
N TYR A 257 10.25 5.56 -18.95
CA TYR A 257 9.95 5.10 -17.60
C TYR A 257 9.78 3.58 -17.47
N ALA A 258 9.58 2.86 -18.57
CA ALA A 258 9.24 1.43 -18.55
C ALA A 258 10.31 0.57 -17.85
N ASP A 259 11.58 0.98 -17.98
CA ASP A 259 12.74 0.28 -17.40
C ASP A 259 13.39 1.09 -16.25
N HIS A 260 12.78 2.23 -15.87
CA HIS A 260 13.20 2.98 -14.71
C HIS A 260 12.78 2.23 -13.44
N LYS A 261 13.70 2.09 -12.47
CA LYS A 261 13.46 1.34 -11.20
C LYS A 261 12.24 1.84 -10.42
N GLU A 262 12.04 3.16 -10.43
CA GLU A 262 10.90 3.82 -9.78
C GLU A 262 9.81 4.24 -10.78
N GLY A 263 9.90 3.82 -12.04
CA GLY A 263 8.90 4.19 -13.05
C GLY A 263 8.85 5.67 -13.43
N ARG A 264 9.90 6.43 -13.14
CA ARG A 264 9.91 7.89 -13.33
C ARG A 264 10.19 8.23 -14.79
N SER A 265 9.33 9.06 -15.39
CA SER A 265 9.53 9.62 -16.73
C SER A 265 10.49 10.81 -16.68
N LYS A 266 11.72 10.61 -17.16
CA LYS A 266 12.74 11.69 -17.18
C LYS A 266 12.36 12.78 -18.16
N SER A 267 11.75 12.41 -19.28
CA SER A 267 11.29 13.33 -20.31
C SER A 267 10.17 14.25 -19.81
N GLU A 268 9.23 13.74 -19.01
CA GLU A 268 8.22 14.57 -18.35
C GLU A 268 8.81 15.43 -17.23
N GLU A 269 9.67 14.85 -16.39
CA GLU A 269 10.32 15.57 -15.30
C GLU A 269 11.15 16.76 -15.79
N ALA A 270 11.79 16.64 -16.95
CA ALA A 270 12.53 17.72 -17.59
C ALA A 270 11.65 18.92 -17.99
N LEU A 271 10.34 18.72 -18.18
CA LEU A 271 9.38 19.76 -18.53
C LEU A 271 8.45 20.14 -17.37
N ARG A 272 8.65 19.60 -16.17
CA ARG A 272 7.79 19.87 -15.01
C ARG A 272 7.76 21.37 -14.69
N GLY A 273 6.56 21.94 -14.62
CA GLY A 273 6.33 23.38 -14.39
C GLY A 273 6.42 24.26 -15.65
N ASN A 274 6.76 23.68 -16.81
CA ASN A 274 6.66 24.37 -18.09
C ASN A 274 5.20 24.35 -18.58
N ASN A 275 4.62 25.53 -18.82
CA ASN A 275 3.25 25.67 -19.33
C ASN A 275 3.20 25.85 -20.86
N THR A 276 4.31 25.62 -21.57
CA THR A 276 4.36 25.66 -23.03
C THR A 276 3.66 24.44 -23.58
N ILE A 277 2.58 24.67 -24.32
CA ILE A 277 1.81 23.60 -24.98
C ILE A 277 2.43 23.35 -26.35
N LYS A 278 2.70 22.08 -26.66
CA LYS A 278 3.27 21.69 -27.95
C LYS A 278 2.22 21.84 -29.06
N ILE A 279 2.63 22.46 -30.16
CA ILE A 279 1.92 22.41 -31.43
C ILE A 279 2.56 21.24 -32.20
N LEU A 280 1.77 20.20 -32.46
CA LEU A 280 2.23 19.04 -33.23
C LEU A 280 2.40 19.41 -34.70
N ASP A 281 3.43 18.83 -35.33
CA ASP A 281 3.56 18.84 -36.79
C ASP A 281 2.75 17.70 -37.43
N ASP A 282 2.74 17.64 -38.77
CA ASP A 282 1.93 16.67 -39.52
C ASP A 282 2.31 15.20 -39.22
N GLU A 283 3.60 14.91 -38.99
CA GLU A 283 4.07 13.56 -38.66
C GLU A 283 3.62 13.15 -37.26
N GLU A 284 3.73 14.07 -36.30
CA GLU A 284 3.29 13.85 -34.93
C GLU A 284 1.77 13.70 -34.83
N ILE A 285 1.01 14.46 -35.63
CA ILE A 285 -0.45 14.31 -35.73
C ILE A 285 -0.82 12.92 -36.24
N GLU A 286 -0.13 12.39 -37.25
CA GLU A 286 -0.42 11.06 -37.76
C GLU A 286 -0.02 9.98 -36.75
N GLY A 287 1.11 10.15 -36.05
CA GLY A 287 1.49 9.31 -34.92
C GLY A 287 0.41 9.23 -33.84
N MET A 288 -0.16 10.38 -33.47
CA MET A 288 -1.28 10.45 -32.53
C MET A 288 -2.54 9.76 -33.05
N ARG A 289 -2.92 9.98 -34.32
CA ARG A 289 -4.08 9.31 -34.93
C ARG A 289 -3.97 7.79 -34.88
N VAL A 290 -2.77 7.26 -35.13
CA VAL A 290 -2.50 5.81 -35.06
C VAL A 290 -2.55 5.32 -33.61
N ALA A 291 -1.83 5.96 -32.69
CA ALA A 291 -1.83 5.55 -31.27
C ALA A 291 -3.24 5.58 -30.67
N CYS A 292 -3.99 6.67 -30.86
CA CYS A 292 -5.37 6.80 -30.39
C CYS A 292 -6.34 5.79 -31.03
N LYS A 293 -6.15 5.45 -32.32
CA LYS A 293 -6.91 4.37 -32.96
C LYS A 293 -6.68 3.05 -32.25
N LEU A 294 -5.43 2.70 -32.01
CA LEU A 294 -5.06 1.44 -31.36
C LEU A 294 -5.56 1.40 -29.92
N GLY A 295 -5.48 2.52 -29.18
CA GLY A 295 -6.07 2.65 -27.85
C GLY A 295 -7.57 2.36 -27.86
N ARG A 296 -8.31 2.93 -28.81
CA ARG A 296 -9.74 2.61 -29.00
C ARG A 296 -9.97 1.12 -29.23
N GLU A 297 -9.22 0.49 -30.14
CA GLU A 297 -9.38 -0.94 -30.39
C GLU A 297 -9.10 -1.79 -29.15
N VAL A 298 -8.13 -1.39 -28.31
CA VAL A 298 -7.83 -2.06 -27.03
C VAL A 298 -8.96 -1.85 -26.00
N LEU A 299 -9.51 -0.64 -25.87
CA LEU A 299 -10.67 -0.42 -25.00
C LEU A 299 -11.89 -1.24 -25.46
N ASP A 300 -12.07 -1.41 -26.77
CA ASP A 300 -13.14 -2.24 -27.32
C ASP A 300 -12.93 -3.75 -26.99
N GLU A 301 -11.68 -4.23 -26.82
CA GLU A 301 -11.41 -5.56 -26.23
C GLU A 301 -11.79 -5.62 -24.75
N ALA A 302 -11.45 -4.60 -23.96
CA ALA A 302 -11.84 -4.54 -22.56
C ALA A 302 -13.36 -4.58 -22.39
N ALA A 303 -14.09 -3.82 -23.22
CA ALA A 303 -15.55 -3.79 -23.22
C ALA A 303 -16.17 -5.17 -23.50
N ARG A 304 -15.57 -5.97 -24.39
CA ARG A 304 -16.06 -7.34 -24.70
C ARG A 304 -16.01 -8.30 -23.52
N VAL A 305 -15.02 -8.13 -22.64
CA VAL A 305 -14.81 -9.04 -21.50
C VAL A 305 -15.39 -8.51 -20.19
N CYS A 306 -15.68 -7.21 -20.09
CA CYS A 306 -16.25 -6.60 -18.89
C CYS A 306 -17.67 -7.12 -18.62
N GLY A 307 -17.83 -7.97 -17.59
CA GLY A 307 -19.11 -8.61 -17.29
C GLY A 307 -19.15 -9.28 -15.92
N VAL A 308 -20.35 -9.72 -15.51
CA VAL A 308 -20.56 -10.34 -14.18
C VAL A 308 -19.67 -11.57 -14.00
N GLY A 309 -18.96 -11.62 -12.87
CA GLY A 309 -18.07 -12.72 -12.50
C GLY A 309 -16.66 -12.62 -13.08
N VAL A 310 -16.41 -11.71 -14.03
CA VAL A 310 -15.07 -11.45 -14.58
C VAL A 310 -14.27 -10.61 -13.60
N THR A 311 -13.01 -10.96 -13.36
CA THR A 311 -12.13 -10.19 -12.47
C THR A 311 -11.54 -8.99 -13.19
N THR A 312 -11.23 -7.91 -12.48
CA THR A 312 -10.53 -6.77 -13.11
C THR A 312 -9.14 -7.15 -13.63
N ASP A 313 -8.45 -8.12 -13.00
CA ASP A 313 -7.20 -8.71 -13.53
C ASP A 313 -7.37 -9.45 -14.87
N GLU A 314 -8.57 -9.96 -15.16
CA GLU A 314 -8.89 -10.60 -16.44
C GLU A 314 -9.05 -9.55 -17.54
N ILE A 315 -9.69 -8.42 -17.19
CA ILE A 315 -9.80 -7.25 -18.08
C ILE A 315 -8.40 -6.69 -18.36
N ASP A 316 -7.55 -6.53 -17.35
CA ASP A 316 -6.15 -6.13 -17.52
C ASP A 316 -5.36 -7.09 -18.42
N ARG A 317 -5.60 -8.40 -18.29
CA ARG A 317 -4.98 -9.38 -19.19
C ARG A 317 -5.38 -9.14 -20.64
N ALA A 318 -6.68 -9.00 -20.90
CA ALA A 318 -7.19 -8.75 -22.24
C ALA A 318 -6.62 -7.45 -22.82
N VAL A 319 -6.56 -6.37 -22.03
CA VAL A 319 -5.93 -5.10 -22.42
C VAL A 319 -4.45 -5.27 -22.71
N HIS A 320 -3.71 -5.96 -21.84
CA HIS A 320 -2.30 -6.23 -22.02
C HIS A 320 -2.02 -6.98 -23.32
N GLU A 321 -2.70 -8.12 -23.52
CA GLU A 321 -2.54 -8.96 -24.71
C GLU A 321 -2.89 -8.18 -25.98
N ALA A 322 -4.01 -7.43 -25.96
CA ALA A 322 -4.43 -6.59 -27.08
C ALA A 322 -3.42 -5.47 -27.42
N CYS A 323 -2.73 -4.90 -26.42
CA CYS A 323 -1.63 -3.97 -26.65
C CYS A 323 -0.46 -4.65 -27.37
N ILE A 324 -0.03 -5.81 -26.87
CA ILE A 324 1.12 -6.52 -27.44
C ILE A 324 0.85 -6.94 -28.89
N GLU A 325 -0.34 -7.47 -29.18
CA GLU A 325 -0.77 -7.84 -30.54
C GLU A 325 -0.73 -6.67 -31.52
N ARG A 326 -0.91 -5.44 -31.02
CA ARG A 326 -0.91 -4.20 -31.80
C ARG A 326 0.43 -3.48 -31.83
N GLU A 327 1.50 -4.16 -31.40
CA GLU A 327 2.84 -3.59 -31.28
C GLU A 327 2.89 -2.35 -30.36
N CYS A 328 2.06 -2.33 -29.32
CA CYS A 328 1.96 -1.24 -28.35
C CYS A 328 2.51 -1.66 -26.99
N TYR A 329 3.13 -0.70 -26.29
CA TYR A 329 3.36 -0.81 -24.85
C TYR A 329 2.14 -0.26 -24.10
N PRO A 330 1.56 -0.95 -23.11
CA PRO A 330 0.49 -0.37 -22.31
C PRO A 330 1.07 0.68 -21.35
N SER A 331 0.81 1.95 -21.64
CA SER A 331 1.49 3.09 -21.00
C SER A 331 1.42 3.10 -19.47
N PRO A 332 0.32 2.71 -18.81
CA PRO A 332 0.25 2.68 -17.35
C PRO A 332 1.30 1.75 -16.72
N MET A 333 1.74 0.70 -17.41
CA MET A 333 2.63 -0.29 -16.81
C MET A 333 3.96 0.35 -16.41
N ASN A 334 4.30 0.18 -15.13
CA ASN A 334 5.48 0.76 -14.48
C ASN A 334 5.54 2.30 -14.50
N TYR A 335 4.51 3.01 -14.94
CA TYR A 335 4.49 4.47 -14.83
C TYR A 335 4.38 4.86 -13.35
N TYR A 336 5.42 5.50 -12.82
CA TYR A 336 5.64 5.73 -11.37
C TYR A 336 5.41 4.48 -10.49
N ASN A 337 5.78 3.30 -11.01
CA ASN A 337 5.54 1.97 -10.41
C ASN A 337 4.10 1.45 -10.41
N PHE A 338 3.17 2.04 -11.17
CA PHE A 338 1.85 1.43 -11.35
C PHE A 338 1.98 -0.03 -11.84
N PRO A 339 1.30 -1.00 -11.22
CA PRO A 339 1.66 -2.41 -11.38
C PRO A 339 1.03 -3.11 -12.58
N LYS A 340 0.02 -2.49 -13.23
CA LYS A 340 -0.85 -3.11 -14.23
C LYS A 340 -0.83 -2.35 -15.57
N SER A 341 -1.51 -2.87 -16.57
CA SER A 341 -1.51 -2.38 -17.96
C SER A 341 -2.66 -1.40 -18.25
N CYS A 342 -3.69 -1.38 -17.42
CA CYS A 342 -4.80 -0.42 -17.43
C CYS A 342 -5.25 -0.09 -16.01
N CYS A 343 -6.13 0.91 -15.86
CA CYS A 343 -6.86 1.13 -14.62
C CYS A 343 -8.27 0.55 -14.73
N THR A 344 -8.78 -0.02 -13.64
CA THR A 344 -10.16 -0.52 -13.54
C THR A 344 -10.81 0.06 -12.29
N SER A 345 -11.69 1.04 -12.48
CA SER A 345 -12.27 1.84 -11.39
C SER A 345 -13.74 1.46 -11.20
N VAL A 346 -14.01 0.70 -10.13
CA VAL A 346 -15.33 0.14 -9.85
C VAL A 346 -16.08 1.01 -8.83
N ASN A 347 -17.35 1.32 -9.10
CA ASN A 347 -18.29 1.98 -8.18
C ASN A 347 -17.76 3.28 -7.55
N GLU A 348 -17.35 3.26 -6.27
CA GLU A 348 -16.84 4.43 -5.54
C GLU A 348 -15.40 4.83 -5.92
N VAL A 349 -14.70 3.99 -6.70
CA VAL A 349 -13.38 4.34 -7.23
C VAL A 349 -13.54 5.39 -8.33
N ILE A 350 -12.91 6.54 -8.11
CA ILE A 350 -12.91 7.70 -9.00
C ILE A 350 -12.03 7.43 -10.22
N CYS A 351 -10.78 7.03 -9.98
CA CYS A 351 -9.78 6.73 -11.01
C CYS A 351 -8.65 5.88 -10.42
N HIS A 352 -7.77 5.38 -11.31
CA HIS A 352 -6.55 4.65 -10.97
C HIS A 352 -6.75 3.40 -10.10
N GLY A 353 -7.94 2.78 -10.13
CA GLY A 353 -8.16 1.49 -9.49
C GLY A 353 -7.22 0.45 -10.09
N ILE A 354 -6.46 -0.25 -9.24
CA ILE A 354 -5.52 -1.29 -9.68
C ILE A 354 -6.29 -2.59 -9.97
N PRO A 355 -6.17 -3.16 -11.19
CA PRO A 355 -6.71 -4.49 -11.50
C PRO A 355 -6.27 -5.57 -10.51
N ASP A 356 -7.23 -6.33 -9.99
CA ASP A 356 -7.05 -7.36 -8.97
C ASP A 356 -8.02 -8.55 -9.18
N LEU A 357 -7.99 -9.53 -8.28
CA LEU A 357 -8.80 -10.73 -8.37
C LEU A 357 -10.26 -10.55 -7.90
N ARG A 358 -10.76 -9.32 -7.74
CA ARG A 358 -12.17 -9.07 -7.42
C ARG A 358 -13.04 -9.40 -8.64
N PRO A 359 -13.99 -10.35 -8.56
CA PRO A 359 -14.99 -10.53 -9.61
C PRO A 359 -15.96 -9.34 -9.61
N LEU A 360 -16.28 -8.84 -10.80
CA LEU A 360 -17.33 -7.82 -10.97
C LEU A 360 -18.70 -8.40 -10.62
N GLU A 361 -19.51 -7.61 -9.92
CA GLU A 361 -20.83 -8.02 -9.43
C GLU A 361 -21.96 -7.42 -10.29
N ASP A 362 -23.11 -8.10 -10.33
CA ASP A 362 -24.31 -7.58 -11.00
C ASP A 362 -24.74 -6.24 -10.38
N GLY A 363 -24.81 -5.20 -11.21
CA GLY A 363 -25.12 -3.84 -10.82
C GLY A 363 -23.91 -2.93 -10.57
N ASP A 364 -22.68 -3.44 -10.71
CA ASP A 364 -21.47 -2.61 -10.66
C ASP A 364 -21.39 -1.64 -11.86
N LEU A 365 -20.78 -0.49 -11.62
CA LEU A 365 -20.16 0.33 -12.67
C LEU A 365 -18.67 -0.01 -12.70
N CYS A 366 -18.09 -0.19 -13.89
CA CYS A 366 -16.65 -0.38 -14.06
C CYS A 366 -16.11 0.54 -15.16
N ASN A 367 -15.36 1.57 -14.79
CA ASN A 367 -14.55 2.32 -15.76
C ASN A 367 -13.27 1.52 -16.07
N VAL A 368 -12.91 1.46 -17.35
CA VAL A 368 -11.61 0.94 -17.78
C VAL A 368 -10.88 2.03 -18.53
N ASP A 369 -9.68 2.34 -18.05
CA ASP A 369 -8.83 3.38 -18.59
C ASP A 369 -7.62 2.79 -19.32
N VAL A 370 -7.51 3.12 -20.60
CA VAL A 370 -6.58 2.51 -21.55
C VAL A 370 -5.73 3.58 -22.19
N THR A 371 -4.43 3.52 -21.91
CA THR A 371 -3.45 4.28 -22.66
C THR A 371 -2.44 3.36 -23.34
N VAL A 372 -2.26 3.52 -24.65
CA VAL A 372 -1.25 2.76 -25.42
C VAL A 372 -0.09 3.66 -25.83
N TYR A 373 1.13 3.13 -25.85
CA TYR A 373 2.30 3.76 -26.43
C TYR A 373 2.70 3.02 -27.71
N HIS A 374 2.60 3.72 -28.83
CA HIS A 374 2.94 3.18 -30.15
C HIS A 374 3.93 4.11 -30.84
N ARG A 375 5.12 3.58 -31.14
CA ARG A 375 6.17 4.25 -31.96
C ARG A 375 6.44 5.71 -31.55
N GLY A 376 6.49 5.97 -30.24
CA GLY A 376 6.83 7.30 -29.73
C GLY A 376 5.66 8.16 -29.29
N PHE A 377 4.41 7.68 -29.38
CA PHE A 377 3.21 8.46 -29.03
C PHE A 377 2.28 7.67 -28.11
N HIS A 378 1.70 8.36 -27.13
CA HIS A 378 0.66 7.85 -26.25
C HIS A 378 -0.73 8.18 -26.81
N GLY A 379 -1.70 7.28 -26.68
CA GLY A 379 -3.10 7.54 -27.01
C GLY A 379 -4.02 7.05 -25.90
N ASP A 380 -4.90 7.95 -25.42
CA ASP A 380 -5.59 7.79 -24.14
C ASP A 380 -7.11 7.97 -24.23
N LEU A 381 -7.82 7.09 -23.52
CA LEU A 381 -9.27 7.07 -23.43
C LEU A 381 -9.76 6.12 -22.33
N ASN A 382 -10.95 6.41 -21.82
CA ASN A 382 -11.67 5.55 -20.91
C ASN A 382 -13.19 5.64 -21.11
N GLU A 383 -13.89 4.57 -20.72
CA GLU A 383 -15.36 4.53 -20.66
C GLU A 383 -15.82 3.80 -19.39
N THR A 384 -16.93 4.25 -18.80
CA THR A 384 -17.65 3.50 -17.77
C THR A 384 -18.63 2.50 -18.39
N PHE A 385 -18.48 1.22 -18.04
CA PHE A 385 -19.35 0.13 -18.45
C PHE A 385 -20.38 -0.24 -17.37
N PHE A 386 -21.53 -0.75 -17.81
CA PHE A 386 -22.53 -1.38 -16.95
C PHE A 386 -22.22 -2.87 -16.80
N VAL A 387 -22.08 -3.34 -15.56
CA VAL A 387 -21.93 -4.78 -15.28
C VAL A 387 -23.30 -5.36 -14.96
N GLY A 388 -23.91 -6.05 -15.92
CA GLY A 388 -25.24 -6.64 -15.74
C GLY A 388 -26.34 -5.59 -15.51
N ASN A 389 -27.16 -5.77 -14.48
CA ASN A 389 -28.38 -5.00 -14.22
C ASN A 389 -28.14 -3.81 -13.29
N VAL A 390 -27.60 -2.73 -13.86
CA VAL A 390 -27.35 -1.48 -13.12
C VAL A 390 -28.65 -0.74 -12.79
N LYS A 391 -28.72 -0.14 -11.59
CA LYS A 391 -29.87 0.68 -11.17
C LYS A 391 -29.96 1.99 -11.96
N GLU A 392 -31.18 2.46 -12.23
CA GLU A 392 -31.43 3.68 -13.00
C GLU A 392 -30.69 4.93 -12.50
N GLN A 393 -30.53 5.08 -11.18
CA GLN A 393 -29.76 6.21 -10.61
C GLN A 393 -28.30 6.22 -11.09
N HIS A 394 -27.66 5.05 -11.18
CA HIS A 394 -26.27 4.89 -11.59
C HIS A 394 -26.15 4.95 -13.11
N LYS A 395 -27.15 4.47 -13.86
CA LYS A 395 -27.23 4.70 -15.31
C LYS A 395 -27.31 6.19 -15.62
N LYS A 396 -28.07 6.96 -14.83
CA LYS A 396 -28.18 8.42 -15.01
C LYS A 396 -26.85 9.12 -14.74
N LEU A 397 -26.08 8.66 -13.75
CA LEU A 397 -24.72 9.15 -13.49
C LEU A 397 -23.83 8.99 -14.72
N VAL A 398 -23.76 7.77 -15.28
CA VAL A 398 -22.94 7.46 -16.47
C VAL A 398 -23.38 8.30 -17.67
N GLN A 399 -24.70 8.41 -17.91
CA GLN A 399 -25.23 9.26 -18.98
C GLN A 399 -24.82 10.73 -18.81
N VAL A 400 -25.00 11.32 -17.63
CA VAL A 400 -24.68 12.74 -17.38
C VAL A 400 -23.18 13.00 -17.48
N THR A 401 -22.36 12.04 -17.08
CA THR A 401 -20.89 12.10 -17.21
C THR A 401 -20.48 12.16 -18.68
N HIS A 402 -20.98 11.26 -19.51
CA HIS A 402 -20.73 11.26 -20.95
C HIS A 402 -21.26 12.55 -21.62
N GLU A 403 -22.47 13.00 -21.27
CA GLU A 403 -23.01 14.26 -21.78
C GLU A 403 -22.14 15.47 -21.40
N ALA A 404 -21.55 15.47 -20.18
CA ALA A 404 -20.66 16.54 -19.75
C ALA A 404 -19.38 16.59 -20.59
N LEU A 405 -18.75 15.42 -20.83
CA LEU A 405 -17.60 15.29 -21.73
C LEU A 405 -17.94 15.83 -23.12
N MET A 406 -19.02 15.35 -23.73
CA MET A 406 -19.38 15.73 -25.10
C MET A 406 -19.73 17.22 -25.22
N LYS A 407 -20.37 17.81 -24.20
CA LYS A 407 -20.60 19.27 -24.16
C LYS A 407 -19.30 20.07 -24.08
N ALA A 408 -18.32 19.59 -23.32
CA ALA A 408 -17.00 20.21 -23.24
C ALA A 408 -16.25 20.09 -24.57
N ILE A 409 -16.27 18.92 -25.22
CA ILE A 409 -15.71 18.72 -26.56
C ILE A 409 -16.33 19.69 -27.57
N GLY A 410 -17.64 19.93 -27.48
CA GLY A 410 -18.37 20.83 -28.37
C GLY A 410 -17.91 22.29 -28.36
N ILE A 411 -17.14 22.73 -27.35
CA ILE A 411 -16.53 24.06 -27.34
C ILE A 411 -15.07 24.08 -27.81
N VAL A 412 -14.43 22.93 -28.04
CA VAL A 412 -13.00 22.88 -28.38
C VAL A 412 -12.76 23.38 -29.79
N LYS A 413 -12.06 24.51 -29.90
CA LYS A 413 -11.64 25.17 -31.15
C LYS A 413 -10.54 26.21 -30.87
N PRO A 414 -9.81 26.70 -31.89
CA PRO A 414 -8.82 27.76 -31.70
C PRO A 414 -9.40 29.01 -31.02
N GLY A 415 -8.62 29.59 -30.09
CA GLY A 415 -8.99 30.81 -29.37
C GLY A 415 -9.75 30.59 -28.07
N GLU A 416 -10.28 29.40 -27.82
CA GLU A 416 -10.93 29.06 -26.55
C GLU A 416 -9.90 28.82 -25.44
N ARG A 417 -10.25 29.19 -24.20
CA ARG A 417 -9.35 28.99 -23.05
C ARG A 417 -9.59 27.63 -22.42
N TYR A 418 -8.52 26.92 -22.05
CA TYR A 418 -8.62 25.61 -21.38
C TYR A 418 -9.49 25.65 -20.12
N ARG A 419 -9.43 26.74 -19.35
CA ARG A 419 -10.24 26.91 -18.13
C ARG A 419 -11.77 26.88 -18.36
N GLU A 420 -12.24 27.16 -19.57
CA GLU A 420 -13.69 27.16 -19.86
C GLU A 420 -14.29 25.75 -19.89
N ILE A 421 -13.48 24.71 -20.13
CA ILE A 421 -13.90 23.31 -20.09
C ILE A 421 -14.59 22.99 -18.75
N GLY A 422 -13.96 23.35 -17.63
CA GLY A 422 -14.54 23.09 -16.33
C GLY A 422 -15.81 23.88 -16.02
N ASN A 423 -15.99 25.07 -16.63
CA ASN A 423 -17.25 25.83 -16.50
C ASN A 423 -18.41 25.09 -17.21
N VAL A 424 -18.16 24.53 -18.40
CA VAL A 424 -19.16 23.78 -19.18
C VAL A 424 -19.55 22.49 -18.47
N ILE A 425 -18.56 21.71 -18.02
CA ILE A 425 -18.77 20.42 -17.34
C ILE A 425 -19.57 20.64 -16.06
N GLN A 426 -19.07 21.50 -15.15
CA GLN A 426 -19.70 21.66 -13.84
C GLN A 426 -21.11 22.23 -13.95
N LYS A 427 -21.39 23.12 -14.91
CA LYS A 427 -22.75 23.63 -15.15
C LYS A 427 -23.73 22.52 -15.52
N HIS A 428 -23.33 21.58 -16.38
CA HIS A 428 -24.19 20.46 -16.77
C HIS A 428 -24.41 19.49 -15.62
N VAL A 429 -23.33 19.11 -14.95
CA VAL A 429 -23.32 18.10 -13.88
C VAL A 429 -24.12 18.57 -12.67
N HIS A 430 -23.91 19.82 -12.22
CA HIS A 430 -24.62 20.36 -11.06
C HIS A 430 -26.13 20.48 -11.28
N ALA A 431 -26.58 20.70 -12.52
CA ALA A 431 -28.01 20.74 -12.84
C ALA A 431 -28.72 19.39 -12.61
N HIS A 432 -27.95 18.30 -12.50
CA HIS A 432 -28.43 16.95 -12.23
C HIS A 432 -28.18 16.49 -10.79
N GLY A 433 -27.63 17.37 -9.93
CA GLY A 433 -27.38 17.06 -8.52
C GLY A 433 -26.08 16.30 -8.23
N TYR A 434 -25.20 16.14 -9.22
CA TYR A 434 -23.90 15.48 -9.07
C TYR A 434 -22.76 16.48 -8.81
N SER A 435 -21.59 15.98 -8.43
CA SER A 435 -20.40 16.79 -8.16
C SER A 435 -19.22 16.44 -9.08
N VAL A 436 -18.27 17.38 -9.22
CA VAL A 436 -17.09 17.23 -10.08
C VAL A 436 -15.84 17.12 -9.22
N VAL A 437 -15.06 16.04 -9.39
CA VAL A 437 -13.78 15.82 -8.71
C VAL A 437 -12.77 16.92 -9.08
N LYS A 438 -11.91 17.29 -8.13
CA LYS A 438 -10.98 18.43 -8.28
C LYS A 438 -9.51 18.08 -8.24
N SER A 439 -9.17 16.89 -7.75
CA SER A 439 -7.78 16.47 -7.52
C SER A 439 -7.09 15.96 -8.79
N TYR A 440 -7.88 15.62 -9.82
CA TYR A 440 -7.41 15.12 -11.11
C TYR A 440 -7.94 15.99 -12.25
N CYS A 441 -7.23 16.02 -13.37
CA CYS A 441 -7.53 16.88 -14.52
C CYS A 441 -7.09 16.23 -15.81
N GLY A 442 -7.69 16.63 -16.93
CA GLY A 442 -7.15 16.32 -18.24
C GLY A 442 -5.74 16.89 -18.44
N HIS A 443 -5.04 16.39 -19.43
CA HIS A 443 -3.63 16.70 -19.65
C HIS A 443 -3.29 16.82 -21.13
N GLY A 444 -2.18 17.51 -21.44
CA GLY A 444 -1.53 17.37 -22.73
C GLY A 444 -0.99 15.95 -22.89
N ILE A 445 -1.09 15.42 -24.10
CA ILE A 445 -0.63 14.07 -24.43
C ILE A 445 -0.05 14.05 -25.84
N HIS A 446 1.11 13.41 -25.98
CA HIS A 446 1.75 13.13 -27.26
C HIS A 446 2.88 12.12 -27.09
N ARG A 447 4.13 12.53 -27.36
CA ARG A 447 5.34 11.80 -26.96
C ARG A 447 5.54 11.64 -25.44
N LEU A 448 4.84 12.46 -24.66
CA LEU A 448 4.78 12.36 -23.21
C LEU A 448 3.40 11.85 -22.84
N PHE A 449 3.31 11.05 -21.78
CA PHE A 449 2.03 10.55 -21.30
C PHE A 449 1.24 11.71 -20.70
N HIS A 450 1.86 12.47 -19.77
CA HIS A 450 1.24 13.63 -19.15
C HIS A 450 2.12 14.88 -19.30
N THR A 451 1.57 15.94 -19.89
CA THR A 451 2.26 17.24 -20.02
C THR A 451 1.28 18.41 -20.09
N ALA A 452 1.77 19.63 -20.32
CA ALA A 452 0.93 20.80 -20.48
C ALA A 452 0.01 20.68 -21.71
N PRO A 453 -1.27 21.10 -21.61
CA PRO A 453 -1.88 21.83 -20.50
C PRO A 453 -2.51 20.92 -19.45
N ASN A 454 -2.60 21.39 -18.20
CA ASN A 454 -3.55 20.83 -17.23
C ASN A 454 -4.95 21.37 -17.52
N VAL A 455 -5.96 20.50 -17.53
CA VAL A 455 -7.35 20.80 -17.93
C VAL A 455 -8.33 20.41 -16.81
N PRO A 456 -8.54 21.28 -15.80
CA PRO A 456 -9.45 20.99 -14.70
C PRO A 456 -10.92 20.96 -15.17
N HIS A 457 -11.68 20.01 -14.61
CA HIS A 457 -13.08 19.77 -14.97
C HIS A 457 -14.08 20.61 -14.15
N TYR A 458 -13.61 21.36 -13.15
CA TYR A 458 -14.44 22.22 -12.29
C TYR A 458 -14.39 23.69 -12.73
N ALA A 459 -15.47 24.42 -12.48
CA ALA A 459 -15.65 25.83 -12.79
C ALA A 459 -14.73 26.74 -11.97
N LYS A 460 -14.44 27.93 -12.52
CA LYS A 460 -13.57 28.95 -11.88
C LYS A 460 -12.16 28.43 -11.53
N ASN A 461 -11.66 27.46 -12.28
CA ASN A 461 -10.27 27.03 -12.19
C ASN A 461 -9.32 28.10 -12.79
N SER A 462 -8.03 27.95 -12.53
CA SER A 462 -6.97 28.87 -12.96
C SER A 462 -6.10 28.28 -14.08
N ALA A 463 -6.63 27.37 -14.89
CA ALA A 463 -5.86 26.75 -15.97
C ALA A 463 -5.34 27.80 -16.96
N VAL A 464 -4.09 27.61 -17.38
CA VAL A 464 -3.36 28.51 -18.27
C VAL A 464 -3.44 27.97 -19.69
N GLY A 465 -3.52 28.88 -20.66
CA GLY A 465 -3.41 28.56 -22.08
C GLY A 465 -4.67 28.85 -22.89
N VAL A 466 -4.46 28.94 -24.19
CA VAL A 466 -5.48 29.13 -25.22
C VAL A 466 -5.26 28.05 -26.26
N MET A 467 -6.33 27.40 -26.70
CA MET A 467 -6.30 26.34 -27.70
C MET A 467 -5.83 26.91 -29.04
N LYS A 468 -4.96 26.16 -29.73
CA LYS A 468 -4.47 26.45 -31.08
C LYS A 468 -4.47 25.18 -31.91
N PRO A 469 -4.57 25.27 -33.25
CA PRO A 469 -4.42 24.12 -34.13
C PRO A 469 -3.13 23.36 -33.81
N GLY A 470 -3.21 22.03 -33.81
CA GLY A 470 -2.09 21.14 -33.48
C GLY A 470 -1.88 20.88 -31.98
N HIS A 471 -2.62 21.53 -31.08
CA HIS A 471 -2.62 21.10 -29.66
C HIS A 471 -3.33 19.75 -29.52
N CYS A 472 -2.73 18.83 -28.77
CA CYS A 472 -3.32 17.53 -28.43
C CYS A 472 -3.40 17.33 -26.91
N PHE A 473 -4.59 16.99 -26.40
CA PHE A 473 -4.87 16.93 -24.97
C PHE A 473 -6.12 16.09 -24.68
N THR A 474 -6.31 15.69 -23.42
CA THR A 474 -7.45 14.91 -22.93
C THR A 474 -8.49 15.79 -22.25
N ILE A 475 -9.75 15.35 -22.30
CA ILE A 475 -10.82 15.81 -21.40
C ILE A 475 -11.40 14.54 -20.77
N GLU A 476 -11.39 14.45 -19.43
CA GLU A 476 -11.61 13.19 -18.71
C GLU A 476 -12.45 13.37 -17.41
N PRO A 477 -13.65 14.01 -17.47
CA PRO A 477 -14.39 14.37 -16.27
C PRO A 477 -14.78 13.18 -15.40
N MET A 478 -14.35 13.21 -14.15
CA MET A 478 -14.78 12.28 -13.11
C MET A 478 -15.91 12.93 -12.28
N ILE A 479 -17.09 12.31 -12.34
CA ILE A 479 -18.33 12.83 -11.77
C ILE A 479 -18.84 11.88 -10.69
N SER A 480 -19.14 12.42 -9.51
CA SER A 480 -19.55 11.63 -8.35
C SER A 480 -21.00 11.91 -7.95
N GLU A 481 -21.71 10.88 -7.49
CA GLU A 481 -23.09 11.01 -7.01
C GLU A 481 -23.22 11.91 -5.78
N GLY A 482 -22.22 11.82 -4.89
CA GLY A 482 -22.16 12.56 -3.64
C GLY A 482 -21.13 13.69 -3.68
N THR A 483 -20.18 13.64 -2.77
CA THR A 483 -19.12 14.65 -2.60
C THR A 483 -18.07 14.59 -3.71
N TRP A 484 -17.45 15.74 -4.00
CA TRP A 484 -16.31 15.83 -4.92
C TRP A 484 -14.98 15.41 -4.28
N ARG A 485 -14.98 15.27 -2.95
CA ARG A 485 -13.76 14.97 -2.17
C ARG A 485 -13.35 13.52 -2.39
N ASP A 486 -12.07 13.33 -2.62
CA ASP A 486 -11.43 12.05 -2.77
C ASP A 486 -10.57 11.68 -1.56
N VAL A 487 -10.31 10.39 -1.41
CA VAL A 487 -9.36 9.79 -0.47
C VAL A 487 -8.56 8.74 -1.25
N SER A 488 -7.24 8.70 -1.08
CA SER A 488 -6.40 7.66 -1.67
C SER A 488 -6.32 6.44 -0.77
N TRP A 489 -6.38 5.25 -1.35
CA TRP A 489 -6.04 4.02 -0.64
C TRP A 489 -4.53 3.96 -0.34
N PRO A 490 -4.09 3.09 0.61
CA PRO A 490 -2.68 2.91 0.92
C PRO A 490 -1.85 2.21 -0.17
N ASP A 491 -2.41 1.94 -1.35
CA ASP A 491 -1.67 1.45 -2.53
C ASP A 491 -1.00 2.58 -3.34
N ASP A 492 -1.13 3.84 -2.89
CA ASP A 492 -0.63 5.06 -3.54
C ASP A 492 -1.33 5.43 -4.86
N TRP A 493 -2.35 4.68 -5.31
CA TRP A 493 -3.00 4.86 -6.62
C TRP A 493 -4.50 5.02 -6.55
N THR A 494 -5.21 4.07 -5.90
CA THR A 494 -6.66 3.97 -5.99
C THR A 494 -7.31 5.17 -5.31
N ALA A 495 -7.92 6.06 -6.09
CA ALA A 495 -8.64 7.22 -5.60
C ALA A 495 -10.13 6.88 -5.44
N VAL A 496 -10.69 7.08 -4.26
CA VAL A 496 -12.11 6.80 -3.98
C VAL A 496 -12.86 8.03 -3.50
N THR A 497 -14.17 8.06 -3.71
CA THR A 497 -15.03 9.10 -3.12
C THR A 497 -14.99 9.03 -1.59
N ALA A 498 -14.94 10.21 -0.95
CA ALA A 498 -14.81 10.29 0.51
C ALA A 498 -16.08 9.83 1.26
N ASP A 499 -17.23 9.76 0.59
CA ASP A 499 -18.51 9.27 1.13
C ASP A 499 -18.89 7.86 0.65
N GLY A 500 -18.05 7.21 -0.15
CA GLY A 500 -18.28 5.87 -0.67
C GLY A 500 -19.43 5.76 -1.68
N MET A 501 -19.89 6.89 -2.24
CA MET A 501 -20.87 6.92 -3.32
C MET A 501 -20.21 6.71 -4.69
N PHE A 502 -21.01 6.37 -5.70
CA PHE A 502 -20.49 6.00 -7.02
C PHE A 502 -19.85 7.19 -7.74
N SER A 503 -18.86 6.89 -8.57
CA SER A 503 -18.23 7.79 -9.53
C SER A 503 -18.30 7.20 -10.93
N ALA A 504 -18.27 8.05 -11.95
CA ALA A 504 -18.16 7.65 -13.35
C ALA A 504 -17.22 8.60 -14.09
N GLN A 505 -16.61 8.09 -15.16
CA GLN A 505 -15.64 8.83 -15.98
C GLN A 505 -15.75 8.41 -17.44
N PHE A 506 -15.56 9.38 -18.33
CA PHE A 506 -15.33 9.16 -19.75
C PHE A 506 -14.19 10.05 -20.19
N GLU A 507 -13.43 9.60 -21.18
CA GLU A 507 -12.31 10.36 -21.71
C GLU A 507 -12.14 10.24 -23.22
N HIS A 508 -11.70 11.33 -23.82
CA HIS A 508 -11.14 11.33 -25.15
C HIS A 508 -9.85 12.15 -25.26
N THR A 509 -8.90 11.64 -26.04
CA THR A 509 -7.80 12.43 -26.62
C THR A 509 -8.32 13.22 -27.82
N LEU A 510 -8.09 14.53 -27.80
CA LEU A 510 -8.56 15.50 -28.79
C LEU A 510 -7.38 16.17 -29.50
N LEU A 511 -7.54 16.43 -30.79
CA LEU A 511 -6.64 17.27 -31.57
C LEU A 511 -7.36 18.53 -32.02
N VAL A 512 -6.88 19.70 -31.62
CA VAL A 512 -7.45 20.97 -32.08
C VAL A 512 -7.12 21.16 -33.56
N THR A 513 -8.14 21.43 -34.37
CA THR A 513 -8.02 21.74 -35.80
C THR A 513 -8.25 23.23 -36.05
N GLU A 514 -8.17 23.68 -37.30
CA GLU A 514 -8.40 25.09 -37.66
C GLU A 514 -9.80 25.62 -37.28
N THR A 515 -10.80 24.75 -37.21
CA THR A 515 -12.21 25.15 -37.00
C THR A 515 -12.89 24.48 -35.80
N GLY A 516 -12.21 23.57 -35.10
CA GLY A 516 -12.80 22.74 -34.05
C GLY A 516 -11.79 21.78 -33.45
N CYS A 517 -12.20 20.52 -33.29
CA CYS A 517 -11.30 19.42 -32.94
C CYS A 517 -11.68 18.11 -33.63
N ASP A 518 -10.68 17.24 -33.79
CA ASP A 518 -10.86 15.83 -34.08
C ASP A 518 -10.86 15.05 -32.76
N ILE A 519 -11.87 14.21 -32.55
CA ILE A 519 -11.88 13.21 -31.47
C ILE A 519 -11.08 12.00 -31.95
N LEU A 520 -9.82 11.87 -31.52
CA LEU A 520 -8.91 10.85 -32.06
C LEU A 520 -9.26 9.43 -31.59
N THR A 521 -9.83 9.31 -30.38
CA THR A 521 -10.20 8.04 -29.74
C THR A 521 -11.69 7.69 -29.87
N LYS A 522 -12.42 8.32 -30.81
CA LYS A 522 -13.82 7.99 -31.08
C LYS A 522 -13.96 6.54 -31.58
N ARG A 523 -15.12 5.91 -31.29
CA ARG A 523 -15.48 4.64 -31.94
C ARG A 523 -15.62 4.83 -33.45
N ARG A 524 -15.33 3.75 -34.19
CA ARG A 524 -15.35 3.72 -35.67
C ARG A 524 -16.54 2.95 -36.25
N ASN A 525 -17.54 2.63 -35.43
CA ASN A 525 -18.82 2.11 -35.88
C ASN A 525 -19.68 3.24 -36.47
N GLU A 526 -20.84 2.90 -37.02
CA GLU A 526 -21.72 3.87 -37.72
C GLU A 526 -22.24 4.98 -36.80
N THR A 527 -22.45 4.70 -35.52
CA THR A 527 -23.05 5.65 -34.57
C THR A 527 -22.02 6.48 -33.80
N GLY A 528 -20.82 5.94 -33.57
CA GLY A 528 -19.81 6.54 -32.70
C GLY A 528 -20.20 6.57 -31.21
N ASN A 529 -21.34 5.99 -30.83
CA ASN A 529 -21.88 6.03 -29.47
C ASN A 529 -21.01 5.19 -28.51
N PRO A 530 -20.83 5.58 -27.24
CA PRO A 530 -20.12 4.76 -26.25
C PRO A 530 -20.83 3.43 -25.98
N HIS A 531 -20.09 2.44 -25.45
CA HIS A 531 -20.59 1.06 -25.29
C HIS A 531 -21.81 0.96 -24.37
N PHE A 532 -21.92 1.79 -23.33
CA PHE A 532 -23.07 1.74 -22.42
C PHE A 532 -24.41 2.06 -23.12
N MET A 533 -24.37 2.73 -24.28
CA MET A 533 -25.56 3.03 -25.09
C MET A 533 -25.97 1.86 -26.01
N ASP A 534 -25.10 0.87 -26.24
CA ASP A 534 -25.44 -0.31 -27.04
C ASP A 534 -26.44 -1.24 -26.30
N HIS A 535 -26.63 -1.01 -24.99
CA HIS A 535 -27.48 -1.78 -24.09
C HIS A 535 -28.69 -0.98 -23.53
N MET A 536 -28.93 0.24 -24.03
CA MET A 536 -30.05 1.10 -23.58
C MET A 536 -31.33 0.93 -24.39
#